data_AF-A8FF52-F1
#
_entry.id   AF-A8FF52-F1
#
_cell.length_a   1.000
_cell.length_b   1.000
_cell.length_c   1.000
_cell.angle_alpha   90.00
_cell.angle_beta   90.00
_cell.angle_gamma   90.00
#
_symmetry.space_group_name_H-M   'P 1'
#
loop_
_entity.id
_entity.type
_entity.pdbx_description
1 polymer ?
#
loop_
_entity_poly.entity_id
_entity_poly.type
_entity_poly.pdbx_seq_one_letter_code
_entity_poly.pdbx_strand_id
1 'polypeptide(L)'
;MYHTTYTKSRPYAFIRLMNGEQGFTLVQALWQLQLFLFLSFGCVLLFSTATKAHPFEEMNRFSQMEWKQTVLQLDEELSRATAIRSVQGGKALEYVSDQGRVVTIEPYQEMLRKRMDQAGHLPLLQKVKECRVRTNQYRAILKVTDESGKVYEAVFFIYKGVVPTL
;
A
#
# COMPACT_ATOMS: atom_id res chain seq x y z
N MET A 1 26.16 -28.00 -85.32
CA MET A 1 26.13 -26.62 -84.79
C MET A 1 25.08 -26.59 -83.69
N TYR A 2 25.47 -26.71 -82.42
CA TYR A 2 24.54 -26.83 -81.30
C TYR A 2 24.70 -25.62 -80.38
N HIS A 3 23.67 -24.79 -80.30
CA HIS A 3 23.58 -23.68 -79.36
C HIS A 3 23.14 -24.22 -77.99
N THR A 4 23.97 -24.03 -76.96
CA THR A 4 23.56 -24.24 -75.57
C THR A 4 23.10 -22.91 -74.98
N THR A 5 21.81 -22.76 -74.71
CA THR A 5 21.27 -21.65 -73.92
C THR A 5 21.41 -21.98 -72.43
N TYR A 6 22.27 -21.24 -71.74
CA TYR A 6 22.48 -21.39 -70.29
C TYR A 6 21.44 -20.55 -69.54
N THR A 7 20.45 -21.19 -68.90
CA THR A 7 19.48 -20.50 -68.04
C THR A 7 20.01 -20.40 -66.61
N LYS A 8 20.37 -19.19 -66.20
CA LYS A 8 20.88 -18.88 -64.85
C LYS A 8 19.72 -18.78 -63.86
N SER A 9 19.41 -19.88 -63.18
CA SER A 9 18.51 -19.90 -62.02
C SER A 9 19.15 -19.18 -60.84
N ARG A 10 18.54 -18.10 -60.35
CA ARG A 10 18.93 -17.45 -59.08
C ARG A 10 18.15 -18.13 -57.94
N PRO A 11 18.81 -18.80 -56.99
CA PRO A 11 18.10 -19.38 -55.86
C PRO A 11 17.54 -18.25 -54.99
N TYR A 12 16.25 -18.36 -54.68
CA TYR A 12 15.52 -17.43 -53.83
C TYR A 12 16.24 -17.24 -52.48
N ALA A 13 16.28 -16.01 -51.99
CA ALA A 13 17.02 -15.58 -50.80
C ALA A 13 16.75 -16.42 -49.54
N PHE A 14 15.62 -17.13 -49.49
CA PHE A 14 15.28 -18.07 -48.42
C PHE A 14 16.27 -19.22 -48.24
N ILE A 15 16.87 -19.74 -49.32
CA ILE A 15 17.83 -20.86 -49.22
C ILE A 15 19.15 -20.40 -48.59
N ARG A 16 19.49 -19.10 -48.67
CA ARG A 16 20.73 -18.56 -48.11
C ARG A 16 20.70 -18.40 -46.59
N LEU A 17 19.52 -18.36 -45.97
CA LEU A 17 19.39 -18.36 -44.50
C LEU A 17 19.70 -19.73 -43.87
N MET A 18 19.65 -20.83 -44.64
CA MET A 18 19.92 -22.18 -44.10
C MET A 18 21.40 -22.50 -43.92
N ASN A 19 22.31 -21.68 -44.44
CA ASN A 19 23.75 -21.92 -44.36
C ASN A 19 24.43 -20.88 -43.46
N GLY A 20 24.54 -21.21 -42.18
CA GLY A 20 25.72 -20.82 -41.40
C GLY A 20 25.58 -19.74 -40.34
N GLU A 21 24.41 -19.14 -40.14
CA GLU A 21 24.20 -18.27 -38.97
C GLU A 21 23.21 -18.92 -38.00
N GLN A 22 23.69 -19.27 -36.80
CA GLN A 22 22.89 -19.78 -35.68
C GLN A 22 22.04 -18.64 -35.09
N GLY A 23 21.15 -18.07 -35.90
CA GLY A 23 20.17 -17.09 -35.46
C GLY A 23 19.05 -17.77 -34.67
N PHE A 24 18.59 -17.11 -33.61
CA PHE A 24 17.37 -17.53 -32.92
C PHE A 24 16.21 -17.57 -33.92
N THR A 25 15.58 -18.73 -34.06
CA THR A 25 14.38 -18.85 -34.89
C THR A 25 13.19 -18.20 -34.16
N LEU A 26 12.28 -17.58 -34.91
CA LEU A 26 11.07 -16.98 -34.35
C LEU A 26 10.22 -17.99 -33.56
N VAL A 27 10.21 -19.25 -34.02
CA VAL A 27 9.55 -20.37 -33.34
C VAL A 27 10.19 -20.67 -31.99
N GLN A 28 11.52 -20.63 -31.90
CA GLN A 28 12.24 -20.81 -30.64
C GLN A 28 11.94 -19.66 -29.65
N ALA A 29 11.85 -18.42 -30.14
CA ALA A 29 11.48 -17.28 -29.30
C ALA A 29 10.04 -17.39 -28.76
N LEU A 30 9.08 -17.83 -29.59
CA LEU A 30 7.71 -18.11 -29.17
C LEU A 30 7.65 -19.20 -28.08
N TRP A 31 8.44 -20.26 -28.24
CA TRP A 31 8.51 -21.33 -27.24
C TRP A 31 9.08 -20.86 -25.90
N GLN A 32 10.14 -20.05 -25.93
CA GLN A 32 10.73 -19.46 -24.72
C GLN A 32 9.79 -18.48 -24.03
N LEU A 33 9.05 -17.68 -24.80
CA LEU A 33 8.03 -16.77 -24.26
C LEU A 33 6.92 -17.55 -23.56
N GLN A 34 6.43 -18.65 -24.15
CA GLN A 34 5.40 -19.48 -23.55
C GLN A 34 5.86 -20.06 -22.21
N LEU A 35 7.10 -20.55 -22.14
CA LEU A 35 7.69 -21.09 -20.92
C LEU A 35 7.81 -20.01 -19.83
N PHE A 36 8.28 -18.82 -20.22
CA PHE A 36 8.42 -17.68 -19.31
C PHE A 36 7.08 -17.25 -18.72
N LEU A 37 6.03 -17.13 -19.54
CA LEU A 37 4.69 -16.77 -19.07
C LEU A 37 4.12 -17.82 -18.12
N PHE A 38 4.34 -19.11 -18.40
CA PHE A 38 3.88 -20.19 -17.54
C PHE A 38 4.58 -20.18 -16.18
N LEU A 39 5.91 -19.99 -16.15
CA LEU A 39 6.69 -19.85 -14.92
C LEU A 39 6.25 -18.63 -14.11
N SER A 40 6.09 -17.47 -14.77
CA SER A 40 5.63 -16.24 -14.13
C SER A 40 4.26 -16.42 -13.50
N PHE A 41 3.33 -17.08 -14.19
CA PHE A 41 1.99 -17.34 -13.67
C PHE A 41 2.03 -18.30 -12.47
N GLY A 42 2.86 -19.34 -12.52
CA GLY A 42 3.10 -20.25 -11.40
C GLY A 42 3.60 -19.53 -10.15
N CYS A 43 4.56 -18.61 -10.29
CA CYS A 43 5.06 -17.81 -9.17
C CYS A 43 3.96 -16.95 -8.52
N VAL A 44 3.10 -16.33 -9.32
CA VAL A 44 1.98 -15.51 -8.82
C VAL A 44 0.97 -16.36 -8.05
N LEU A 45 0.65 -17.56 -8.55
CA LEU A 45 -0.27 -18.48 -7.86
C LEU A 45 0.28 -18.96 -6.52
N LEU A 46 1.56 -19.36 -6.47
CA LEU A 46 2.22 -19.78 -5.23
C LEU A 46 2.25 -18.66 -4.18
N PHE A 47 2.50 -17.42 -4.60
CA PHE A 47 2.47 -16.26 -3.70
C PHE A 47 1.04 -15.95 -3.21
N SER A 48 0.05 -16.09 -4.09
CA SER A 48 -1.37 -15.87 -3.75
C SER A 48 -1.91 -16.89 -2.76
N THR A 49 -1.50 -18.15 -2.85
CA THR A 49 -1.92 -19.19 -1.89
C THR A 49 -1.17 -19.08 -0.57
N ALA A 50 0.12 -18.74 -0.59
CA ALA A 50 0.90 -18.53 0.64
C ALA A 50 0.36 -17.36 1.49
N THR A 51 -0.10 -16.28 0.85
CA THR A 51 -0.70 -15.14 1.57
C THR A 51 -2.09 -15.45 2.14
N LYS A 52 -2.83 -16.38 1.54
CA LYS A 52 -4.18 -16.80 1.99
C LYS A 52 -4.18 -17.85 3.10
N ALA A 53 -3.02 -18.38 3.52
CA ALA A 53 -2.92 -19.40 4.57
C ALA A 53 -3.15 -18.87 6.01
N HIS A 54 -3.46 -17.57 6.17
CA HIS A 54 -3.85 -16.96 7.45
C HIS A 54 -5.32 -16.47 7.55
N PRO A 55 -6.37 -17.16 7.02
CA PRO A 55 -7.60 -16.45 6.67
C PRO A 55 -8.71 -16.40 7.74
N PHE A 56 -8.54 -16.92 8.96
CA PHE A 56 -9.69 -17.08 9.88
C PHE A 56 -9.79 -16.11 11.06
N GLU A 57 -8.77 -15.29 11.37
CA GLU A 57 -8.89 -14.27 12.43
C GLU A 57 -9.24 -12.86 11.92
N GLU A 58 -9.20 -12.61 10.61
CA GLU A 58 -9.27 -11.25 10.07
C GLU A 58 -10.69 -10.65 10.02
N MET A 59 -11.74 -11.45 10.20
CA MET A 59 -13.12 -10.97 9.97
C MET A 59 -13.62 -9.96 11.02
N ASN A 60 -13.09 -9.98 12.25
CA ASN A 60 -13.43 -9.03 13.33
C ASN A 60 -12.30 -8.03 13.63
N ARG A 61 -11.29 -7.96 12.76
CA ARG A 61 -10.12 -7.10 12.92
C ARG A 61 -10.16 -6.05 11.81
N PHE A 62 -9.77 -4.81 12.10
CA PHE A 62 -9.53 -3.86 11.01
C PHE A 62 -8.28 -4.29 10.23
N SER A 63 -8.23 -3.94 8.95
CA SER A 63 -7.16 -4.37 8.08
C SER A 63 -5.83 -3.77 8.52
N GLN A 64 -4.76 -4.57 8.49
CA GLN A 64 -3.40 -4.07 8.69
C GLN A 64 -3.07 -2.93 7.71
N MET A 65 -3.68 -2.96 6.52
CA MET A 65 -3.54 -1.88 5.54
C MET A 65 -4.21 -0.59 6.02
N GLU A 66 -5.46 -0.66 6.51
CA GLU A 66 -6.18 0.50 7.04
C GLU A 66 -5.44 1.16 8.20
N TRP A 67 -4.88 0.35 9.10
CA TRP A 67 -3.99 0.81 10.16
C TRP A 67 -2.79 1.57 9.62
N LYS A 68 -2.06 0.94 8.70
CA LYS A 68 -0.85 1.53 8.12
C LYS A 68 -1.14 2.83 7.39
N GLN A 69 -2.22 2.88 6.61
CA GLN A 69 -2.66 4.09 5.91
C GLN A 69 -3.02 5.20 6.90
N THR A 70 -3.76 4.88 7.96
CA THR A 70 -4.10 5.82 9.03
C THR A 70 -2.85 6.37 9.70
N VAL A 71 -1.90 5.51 10.07
CA VAL A 71 -0.66 5.93 10.72
C VAL A 71 0.17 6.83 9.81
N LEU A 72 0.35 6.47 8.53
CA LEU A 72 1.10 7.30 7.58
C LEU A 72 0.46 8.67 7.38
N GLN A 73 -0.86 8.70 7.22
CA GLN A 73 -1.60 9.96 7.07
C GLN A 73 -1.45 10.84 8.33
N LEU A 74 -1.61 10.25 9.51
CA LEU A 74 -1.49 10.98 10.77
C LEU A 74 -0.06 11.45 11.04
N ASP A 75 0.94 10.66 10.71
CA ASP A 75 2.35 11.07 10.86
C ASP A 75 2.66 12.29 10.00
N GLU A 76 2.20 12.29 8.74
CA GLU A 76 2.35 13.42 7.84
C GLU A 76 1.64 14.68 8.35
N GLU A 77 0.39 14.55 8.82
CA GLU A 77 -0.40 15.67 9.32
C GLU A 77 0.15 16.22 10.66
N LEU A 78 0.53 15.34 11.60
CA LEU A 78 1.05 15.72 12.91
C LEU A 78 2.47 16.31 12.83
N SER A 79 3.28 15.88 11.85
CA SER A 79 4.61 16.46 11.62
C SER A 79 4.55 17.95 11.25
N ARG A 80 3.46 18.37 10.60
CA ARG A 80 3.21 19.76 10.19
C ARG A 80 2.33 20.54 11.18
N ALA A 81 1.71 19.86 12.15
CA ALA A 81 0.81 20.47 13.11
C ALA A 81 1.53 21.50 13.98
N THR A 82 0.82 22.56 14.31
CA THR A 82 1.35 23.66 15.16
C THR A 82 1.13 23.37 16.64
N ALA A 83 0.06 22.65 16.97
CA ALA A 83 -0.26 22.25 18.33
C ALA A 83 -0.96 20.89 18.28
N ILE A 84 -0.69 20.04 19.27
CA ILE A 84 -1.31 18.74 19.44
C ILE A 84 -1.69 18.61 20.90
N ARG A 85 -2.88 18.11 21.19
CA ARG A 85 -3.36 17.87 22.55
C ARG A 85 -4.27 16.65 22.62
N SER A 86 -4.26 16.01 23.78
CA SER A 86 -5.20 14.96 24.11
C SER A 86 -6.46 15.59 24.71
N VAL A 87 -7.64 15.23 24.20
CA VAL A 87 -8.94 15.73 24.66
C VAL A 87 -9.84 14.58 25.13
N GLN A 88 -11.01 14.91 25.71
CA GLN A 88 -11.98 13.95 26.25
C GLN A 88 -11.37 12.94 27.24
N GLY A 89 -10.47 13.40 28.12
CA GLY A 89 -9.82 12.56 29.13
C GLY A 89 -8.90 11.48 28.54
N GLY A 90 -8.33 11.70 27.36
CA GLY A 90 -7.44 10.71 26.72
C GLY A 90 -8.10 9.85 25.67
N LYS A 91 -9.34 10.15 25.25
CA LYS A 91 -10.07 9.33 24.26
C LYS A 91 -10.00 9.89 22.84
N ALA A 92 -9.57 11.14 22.69
CA ALA A 92 -9.51 11.81 21.41
C ALA A 92 -8.21 12.61 21.27
N LEU A 93 -7.70 12.70 20.04
CA LEU A 93 -6.54 13.49 19.67
C LEU A 93 -7.02 14.73 18.94
N GLU A 94 -6.59 15.91 19.35
CA GLU A 94 -6.87 17.15 18.64
C GLU A 94 -5.58 17.85 18.25
N TYR A 95 -5.53 18.38 17.04
CA TYR A 95 -4.39 19.13 16.55
C TYR A 95 -4.80 20.30 15.67
N VAL A 96 -3.94 21.31 15.62
CA VAL A 96 -4.08 22.47 14.76
C VAL A 96 -3.20 22.28 13.54
N SER A 97 -3.82 22.19 12.36
CA SER A 97 -3.09 22.13 11.08
C SER A 97 -2.27 23.41 10.86
N ASP A 98 -1.27 23.32 9.99
CA ASP A 98 -0.52 24.45 9.43
C ASP A 98 -1.41 25.58 8.87
N GLN A 99 -2.64 25.28 8.44
CA GLN A 99 -3.63 26.25 7.97
C GLN A 99 -4.46 26.87 9.11
N GLY A 100 -4.16 26.55 10.37
CA GLY A 100 -4.91 27.05 11.54
C GLY A 100 -6.25 26.35 11.79
N ARG A 101 -6.57 25.28 11.05
CA ARG A 101 -7.79 24.50 11.22
C ARG A 101 -7.68 23.51 12.35
N VAL A 102 -8.77 23.31 13.10
CA VAL A 102 -8.82 22.36 14.21
C VAL A 102 -9.29 21.01 13.68
N VAL A 103 -8.46 20.00 13.89
CA VAL A 103 -8.76 18.62 13.51
C VAL A 103 -8.84 17.75 14.74
N THR A 104 -9.96 17.04 14.89
CA THR A 104 -10.23 16.16 16.02
C THR A 104 -10.38 14.72 15.53
N ILE A 105 -9.64 13.81 16.13
CA ILE A 105 -9.75 12.36 15.91
C ILE A 105 -10.36 11.76 17.15
N GLU A 106 -11.54 11.17 17.00
CA GLU A 106 -12.32 10.65 18.13
C GLU A 106 -13.01 9.34 17.75
N PRO A 107 -13.26 8.46 18.74
CA PRO A 107 -14.11 7.30 18.54
C PRO A 107 -15.56 7.75 18.28
N TYR A 108 -16.22 7.09 17.34
CA TYR A 108 -17.64 7.29 17.04
C TYR A 108 -18.25 5.95 16.65
N GLN A 109 -19.24 5.48 17.41
CA GLN A 109 -19.80 4.13 17.25
C GLN A 109 -18.68 3.09 17.25
N GLU A 110 -18.55 2.29 16.19
CA GLU A 110 -17.53 1.25 16.01
C GLU A 110 -16.38 1.73 15.09
N MET A 111 -16.15 3.03 14.97
CA MET A 111 -15.09 3.59 14.12
C MET A 111 -14.27 4.68 14.80
N LEU A 112 -13.05 4.87 14.32
CA LEU A 112 -12.26 6.06 14.58
C LEU A 112 -12.50 7.05 13.44
N ARG A 113 -12.99 8.26 13.76
CA ARG A 113 -13.26 9.30 12.77
C ARG A 113 -12.36 10.51 12.96
N LYS A 114 -12.03 11.17 11.86
CA LYS A 114 -11.42 12.49 11.79
C LYS A 114 -12.50 13.53 11.48
N ARG A 115 -12.55 14.62 12.23
CA ARG A 115 -13.40 15.80 11.97
C ARG A 115 -12.53 17.03 11.79
N MET A 116 -12.81 17.81 10.75
CA MET A 116 -12.15 19.10 10.51
C MET A 116 -13.20 20.19 10.69
N ASP A 117 -12.94 21.15 11.59
CA ASP A 117 -13.78 22.32 11.86
C ASP A 117 -15.30 22.02 11.97
N GLN A 118 -15.65 20.85 12.54
CA GLN A 118 -17.01 20.33 12.73
C GLN A 118 -17.87 20.12 11.45
N ALA A 119 -17.45 20.58 10.27
CA ALA A 119 -18.21 20.56 9.03
C ALA A 119 -17.99 19.32 8.15
N GLY A 120 -16.97 18.50 8.44
CA GLY A 120 -16.69 17.25 7.73
C GLY A 120 -16.36 16.07 8.64
N HIS A 121 -16.62 14.85 8.18
CA HIS A 121 -16.20 13.61 8.83
C HIS A 121 -15.51 12.68 7.83
N LEU A 122 -14.35 12.14 8.21
CA LEU A 122 -13.64 11.11 7.45
C LEU A 122 -13.44 9.89 8.36
N PRO A 123 -13.99 8.72 8.04
CA PRO A 123 -13.67 7.49 8.76
C PRO A 123 -12.21 7.12 8.50
N LEU A 124 -11.44 6.85 9.55
CA LEU A 124 -10.04 6.41 9.48
C LEU A 124 -9.92 4.90 9.66
N LEU A 125 -10.59 4.35 10.67
CA LEU A 125 -10.58 2.93 11.02
C LEU A 125 -11.99 2.48 11.38
N GLN A 126 -12.37 1.27 10.98
CA GLN A 126 -13.61 0.62 11.40
C GLN A 126 -13.33 -0.47 12.45
N LYS A 127 -14.37 -1.04 13.05
CA LYS A 127 -14.29 -2.10 14.07
C LYS A 127 -13.39 -1.72 15.26
N VAL A 128 -13.47 -0.45 15.67
CA VAL A 128 -12.71 0.10 16.79
C VAL A 128 -13.55 0.02 18.06
N LYS A 129 -13.05 -0.70 19.05
CA LYS A 129 -13.67 -0.85 20.37
C LYS A 129 -13.27 0.27 21.32
N GLU A 130 -11.99 0.63 21.33
CA GLU A 130 -11.46 1.66 22.23
C GLU A 130 -10.32 2.43 21.58
N CYS A 131 -10.26 3.74 21.84
CA CYS A 131 -9.15 4.60 21.47
C CYS A 131 -8.61 5.29 22.72
N ARG A 132 -7.28 5.29 22.89
CA ARG A 132 -6.57 6.03 23.92
C ARG A 132 -5.44 6.84 23.31
N VAL A 133 -5.33 8.07 23.77
CA VAL A 133 -4.38 9.06 23.32
C VAL A 133 -3.57 9.53 24.52
N ARG A 134 -2.25 9.55 24.37
CA ARG A 134 -1.33 10.13 25.34
C ARG A 134 -0.40 11.08 24.63
N THR A 135 -0.41 12.34 25.03
CA THR A 135 0.46 13.37 24.48
C THR A 135 1.50 13.77 25.52
N ASN A 136 2.76 13.91 25.10
CA ASN A 136 3.85 14.51 25.86
C ASN A 136 4.55 15.54 24.96
N GLN A 137 5.47 16.35 25.50
CA GLN A 137 6.12 17.49 24.83
C GLN A 137 6.61 17.23 23.39
N TYR A 138 7.08 16.01 23.10
CA TYR A 138 7.68 15.65 21.81
C TYR A 138 7.02 14.45 21.12
N ARG A 139 5.98 13.86 21.72
CA ARG A 139 5.37 12.63 21.20
C ARG A 139 3.87 12.56 21.47
N ALA A 140 3.11 12.12 20.47
CA ALA A 140 1.75 11.64 20.64
C ALA A 140 1.72 10.13 20.46
N ILE A 141 1.06 9.42 21.37
CA ILE A 141 0.87 7.97 21.32
C ILE A 141 -0.62 7.72 21.11
N LEU A 142 -0.95 7.06 20.00
CA LEU A 142 -2.29 6.62 19.68
C LEU A 142 -2.37 5.11 19.88
N LYS A 143 -3.25 4.67 20.78
CA LYS A 143 -3.50 3.27 21.08
C LYS A 143 -4.93 2.92 20.73
N VAL A 144 -5.11 1.99 19.81
CA VAL A 144 -6.43 1.57 19.31
C VAL A 144 -6.61 0.09 19.58
N THR A 145 -7.74 -0.27 20.17
CA THR A 145 -8.14 -1.66 20.42
C THR A 145 -9.27 -2.01 19.46
N ASP A 146 -9.11 -3.10 18.70
CA ASP A 146 -10.18 -3.61 17.82
C ASP A 146 -11.25 -4.40 18.60
N GLU A 147 -12.32 -4.79 17.93
CA GLU A 147 -13.39 -5.61 18.50
C GLU A 147 -12.91 -6.98 18.98
N SER A 148 -11.86 -7.53 18.36
CA SER A 148 -11.22 -8.78 18.78
C SER A 148 -10.38 -8.64 20.06
N GLY A 149 -10.14 -7.41 20.53
CA GLY A 149 -9.30 -7.12 21.68
C GLY A 149 -7.81 -6.97 21.36
N LYS A 150 -7.43 -7.04 20.08
CA LYS A 150 -6.06 -6.79 19.66
C LYS A 150 -5.76 -5.30 19.74
N VAL A 151 -4.58 -5.00 20.26
CA VAL A 151 -4.11 -3.65 20.52
C VAL A 151 -3.09 -3.24 19.48
N TYR A 152 -3.29 -2.05 18.92
CA TYR A 152 -2.42 -1.40 17.96
C TYR A 152 -1.92 -0.10 18.57
N GLU A 153 -0.63 0.19 18.41
CA GLU A 153 0.00 1.38 18.96
C GLU A 153 0.84 2.07 17.89
N ALA A 154 0.66 3.39 17.77
CA ALA A 154 1.45 4.26 16.93
C ALA A 154 2.03 5.41 17.76
N VAL A 155 3.27 5.77 17.47
CA VAL A 155 3.99 6.87 18.10
C VAL A 155 4.34 7.89 17.03
N PHE A 156 3.89 9.12 17.23
CA PHE A 156 4.13 10.25 16.34
C PHE A 156 5.07 11.24 17.03
N PHE A 157 6.09 11.72 16.32
CA PHE A 157 7.03 12.70 16.83
C PHE A 157 6.57 14.11 16.47
N ILE A 158 6.67 15.02 17.43
CA ILE A 158 6.15 16.39 17.32
C ILE A 158 7.32 17.35 17.30
N TYR A 159 7.46 18.07 16.19
CA TYR A 159 8.63 18.95 15.96
C TYR A 159 8.36 20.41 16.33
N LYS A 160 7.09 20.84 16.41
CA LYS A 160 6.71 22.25 16.67
C LYS A 160 6.12 22.51 18.07
N GLY A 161 6.28 21.57 18.99
CA GLY A 161 5.89 21.71 20.40
C GLY A 161 4.43 21.34 20.68
N VAL A 162 4.19 20.83 21.89
CA VAL A 162 2.86 20.48 22.42
C VAL A 162 2.38 21.60 23.34
N VAL A 163 1.15 22.06 23.14
CA VAL A 163 0.51 23.00 24.07
C VAL A 163 0.01 22.18 25.26
N PRO A 164 0.43 22.48 26.51
CA PRO A 164 -0.01 21.73 27.68
C PRO A 164 -1.52 21.88 27.89
N THR A 165 -2.17 20.81 28.34
CA THR A 165 -3.51 20.86 28.93
C THR A 165 -3.47 21.69 30.21
N LEU A 166 -4.22 22.80 30.25
CA LEU A 166 -4.62 23.50 31.48
C LEU A 166 -5.69 22.69 32.22
#